data_AF-A0A2I8DPJ8-F1
#
_entry.id   AF-A0A2I8DPJ8-F1
#
_cell.length_a   1.000
_cell.length_b   1.000
_cell.length_c   1.000
_cell.angle_alpha   90.00
_cell.angle_beta   90.00
_cell.angle_gamma   90.00
#
_symmetry.space_group_name_H-M   'P 1'
#
loop_
_entity.id
_entity.type
_entity.pdbx_description
1 polymer ?
#
loop_
_entity_poly.entity_id
_entity_poly.type
_entity_poly.pdbx_seq_one_letter_code
_entity_poly.pdbx_strand_id
1 'polypeptide(L)'
;MTDSNLILDVSAERLQEVLQSAGYRVTVSEQNGMVQLLSASQGVGFAARMGNPALPEGQFLDYTLSCALRVQGELPAGLAERWNVEKRFARLTVQGAFLVLELDVIVAGGVSENYLLATTELWDRLLQEFLLFLRANATPGAGEEAGQSQESLSEAQAESAAEPTTH
;
A
#
# COMPACT_ATOMS: atom_id res chain seq x y z
N MET A 1 -11.84 25.41 -20.77
CA MET A 1 -12.27 24.00 -20.62
C MET A 1 -11.02 23.17 -20.77
N THR A 2 -10.46 22.67 -19.67
CA THR A 2 -9.35 21.74 -19.72
C THR A 2 -9.95 20.40 -20.13
N ASP A 3 -9.58 19.89 -21.31
CA ASP A 3 -9.85 18.50 -21.69
C ASP A 3 -9.16 17.61 -20.66
N SER A 4 -9.92 17.12 -19.69
CA SER A 4 -9.43 16.13 -18.74
C SER A 4 -9.34 14.80 -19.48
N ASN A 5 -8.15 14.49 -19.99
CA ASN A 5 -7.86 13.17 -20.55
C ASN A 5 -8.10 12.11 -19.46
N LEU A 6 -9.12 11.29 -19.65
CA LEU A 6 -9.51 10.28 -18.68
C LEU A 6 -8.58 9.08 -18.78
N ILE A 7 -8.09 8.64 -17.64
CA ILE A 7 -7.29 7.43 -17.45
C ILE A 7 -8.28 6.31 -17.15
N LEU A 8 -8.37 5.33 -18.04
CA LEU A 8 -9.27 4.17 -17.90
C LEU A 8 -8.55 2.95 -17.31
N ASP A 9 -7.23 2.94 -17.43
CA ASP A 9 -6.32 1.87 -17.04
C ASP A 9 -4.93 2.46 -16.80
N VAL A 10 -4.09 1.75 -16.03
CA VAL A 10 -2.76 2.19 -15.62
C VAL A 10 -1.73 1.10 -15.86
N SER A 11 -0.52 1.50 -16.27
CA SER A 11 0.64 0.61 -16.38
C SER A 11 1.56 0.80 -15.19
N ALA A 12 2.47 -0.15 -14.94
CA ALA A 12 3.48 -0.01 -13.91
C ALA A 12 4.40 1.21 -14.17
N GLU A 13 4.76 1.47 -15.43
CA GLU A 13 5.58 2.61 -15.85
C GLU A 13 4.86 3.93 -15.57
N ARG A 14 3.57 4.02 -15.92
CA ARG A 14 2.79 5.23 -15.69
C ARG A 14 2.61 5.51 -14.20
N LEU A 15 2.34 4.48 -13.39
CA LEU A 15 2.25 4.66 -11.94
C LEU A 15 3.61 5.06 -11.35
N GLN A 16 4.70 4.51 -11.86
CA GLN A 16 6.05 4.92 -11.48
C GLN A 16 6.28 6.41 -11.77
N GLU A 17 5.89 6.92 -12.94
CA GLU A 17 6.00 8.34 -13.28
C GLU A 17 5.18 9.22 -12.33
N VAL A 18 3.93 8.82 -12.01
CA VAL A 18 3.07 9.53 -11.05
C VAL A 18 3.75 9.61 -9.68
N LEU A 19 4.23 8.48 -9.15
CA LEU A 19 4.91 8.45 -7.85
C LEU A 19 6.21 9.27 -7.87
N GLN A 20 7.01 9.19 -8.93
CA GLN A 20 8.22 9.99 -9.07
C GLN A 20 7.93 11.49 -9.14
N SER A 21 6.85 11.89 -9.83
CA SER A 21 6.41 13.29 -9.89
C SER A 21 5.93 13.82 -8.53
N ALA A 22 5.39 12.94 -7.68
CA ALA A 22 5.07 13.23 -6.29
C ALA A 22 6.31 13.26 -5.37
N GLY A 23 7.50 12.94 -5.89
CA GLY A 23 8.79 13.04 -5.17
C GLY A 23 9.30 11.72 -4.59
N TYR A 24 8.65 10.59 -4.87
CA TYR A 24 9.13 9.30 -4.40
C TYR A 24 10.33 8.77 -5.17
N ARG A 25 11.15 8.00 -4.46
CA ARG A 25 12.09 7.07 -5.10
C ARG A 25 11.38 5.74 -5.32
N VAL A 26 11.33 5.30 -6.57
CA VAL A 26 10.62 4.09 -6.96
C VAL A 26 11.61 3.07 -7.52
N THR A 27 11.46 1.82 -7.10
CA THR A 27 12.18 0.67 -7.65
C THR A 27 11.16 -0.35 -8.15
N VAL A 28 11.28 -0.75 -9.41
CA VAL A 28 10.43 -1.81 -9.98
C VAL A 28 10.95 -3.16 -9.50
N SER A 29 10.07 -4.01 -9.02
CA SER A 29 10.36 -5.38 -8.62
C SER A 29 9.31 -6.32 -9.20
N GLU A 30 9.72 -7.53 -9.54
CA GLU A 30 8.80 -8.61 -9.90
C GLU A 30 8.89 -9.69 -8.83
N GLN A 31 7.76 -10.05 -8.22
CA GLN A 31 7.68 -11.15 -7.24
C GLN A 31 6.54 -12.07 -7.63
N ASN A 32 6.83 -13.38 -7.72
CA ASN A 32 5.86 -14.41 -8.11
C ASN A 32 5.13 -14.08 -9.44
N GLY A 33 5.82 -13.44 -10.39
CA GLY A 33 5.26 -13.03 -11.68
C GLY A 33 4.35 -11.80 -11.61
N MET A 34 4.27 -11.12 -10.47
CA MET A 34 3.53 -9.86 -10.31
C MET A 34 4.51 -8.68 -10.25
N VAL A 35 4.27 -7.69 -11.12
CA VAL A 35 5.02 -6.44 -11.11
C VAL A 35 4.52 -5.56 -9.96
N GLN A 36 5.47 -5.00 -9.22
CA GLN A 36 5.20 -4.06 -8.14
C GLN A 36 6.24 -2.96 -8.08
N LEU A 37 5.82 -1.81 -7.57
CA LEU A 37 6.67 -0.65 -7.37
C LEU A 37 6.98 -0.51 -5.88
N LEU A 38 8.24 -0.64 -5.50
CA LEU A 38 8.70 -0.43 -4.14
C LEU A 38 9.12 1.02 -3.94
N SER A 39 8.67 1.61 -2.85
CA SER A 39 8.98 2.98 -2.46
C SER A 39 9.03 3.10 -0.94
N ALA A 40 9.36 4.29 -0.44
CA ALA A 40 9.29 4.59 0.98
C ALA A 40 8.80 6.03 1.22
N SER A 41 8.01 6.20 2.26
CA SER A 41 7.58 7.49 2.79
C SER A 41 7.85 7.57 4.27
N GLN A 42 8.35 8.71 4.76
CA GLN A 42 8.56 8.97 6.20
C GLN A 42 9.40 7.89 6.93
N GLY A 43 10.32 7.24 6.19
CA GLY A 43 11.16 6.16 6.72
C GLY A 43 10.53 4.78 6.69
N VAL A 44 9.32 4.63 6.14
CA VAL A 44 8.59 3.37 6.05
C VAL A 44 8.43 2.95 4.59
N GLY A 45 8.81 1.71 4.29
CA GLY A 45 8.65 1.11 2.98
C GLY A 45 7.17 0.80 2.66
N PHE A 46 6.78 1.01 1.40
CA PHE A 46 5.51 0.54 0.87
C PHE A 46 5.68 0.01 -0.56
N ALA A 47 4.71 -0.79 -1.01
CA ALA A 47 4.63 -1.30 -2.35
C ALA A 47 3.34 -0.80 -3.04
N ALA A 48 3.42 -0.46 -4.32
CA ALA A 48 2.25 -0.36 -5.18
C ALA A 48 2.16 -1.64 -6.01
N ARG A 49 1.13 -2.45 -5.75
CA ARG A 49 0.91 -3.74 -6.41
C ARG A 49 -0.15 -3.58 -7.48
N MET A 50 0.14 -4.03 -8.69
CA MET A 50 -0.84 -4.04 -9.76
C MET A 50 -1.94 -5.05 -9.43
N GLY A 51 -3.19 -4.68 -9.63
CA GLY A 51 -4.33 -5.54 -9.31
C GLY A 51 -4.95 -6.16 -10.55
N ASN A 52 -6.21 -5.81 -10.84
CA ASN A 52 -6.95 -6.47 -11.92
C ASN A 52 -6.42 -6.08 -13.31
N PRO A 53 -6.10 -7.04 -14.21
CA PRO A 53 -5.63 -6.73 -15.55
C PRO A 53 -6.75 -6.12 -16.41
N ALA A 54 -6.38 -5.19 -17.29
CA ALA A 54 -7.24 -4.59 -18.29
C ALA A 54 -7.15 -5.34 -19.64
N LEU A 55 -7.92 -4.91 -20.65
CA LEU A 55 -7.89 -5.52 -21.98
C LEU A 55 -6.53 -5.41 -22.69
N PRO A 56 -5.84 -4.24 -22.69
CA PRO A 56 -4.49 -4.17 -23.21
C PRO A 56 -3.52 -4.88 -22.25
N GLU A 57 -2.64 -5.70 -22.81
CA GLU A 57 -1.63 -6.41 -22.02
C GLU A 57 -0.69 -5.42 -21.31
N GLY A 58 -0.38 -5.69 -20.04
CA GLY A 58 0.43 -4.81 -19.20
C GLY A 58 -0.31 -3.62 -18.57
N GLN A 59 -1.62 -3.47 -18.85
CA GLN A 59 -2.47 -2.46 -18.22
C GLN A 59 -3.35 -3.06 -17.13
N PHE A 60 -3.71 -2.24 -16.14
CA PHE A 60 -4.49 -2.65 -14.97
C PHE A 60 -5.62 -1.67 -14.68
N LEU A 61 -6.72 -2.18 -14.14
CA LEU A 61 -7.93 -1.45 -13.77
C LEU A 61 -7.86 -0.86 -12.36
N ASP A 62 -6.94 -1.36 -11.55
CA ASP A 62 -6.67 -0.92 -10.19
C ASP A 62 -5.25 -1.30 -9.74
N TYR A 63 -4.84 -0.70 -8.62
CA TYR A 63 -3.63 -1.06 -7.90
C TYR A 63 -3.85 -0.86 -6.39
N THR A 64 -3.06 -1.55 -5.58
CA THR A 64 -3.11 -1.43 -4.12
C THR A 64 -1.80 -0.86 -3.61
N LEU A 65 -1.88 0.23 -2.84
CA LEU A 65 -0.77 0.72 -2.02
C LEU A 65 -0.77 -0.07 -0.71
N SER A 66 0.36 -0.69 -0.37
CA SER A 66 0.47 -1.63 0.74
C SER A 66 1.73 -1.35 1.56
N CYS A 67 1.57 -1.22 2.87
CA CYS A 67 2.65 -1.06 3.83
C CYS A 67 2.58 -2.20 4.85
N ALA A 68 3.60 -3.05 4.86
CA ALA A 68 3.72 -4.15 5.82
C ALA A 68 4.77 -3.82 6.88
N LEU A 69 4.35 -3.81 8.14
CA LEU A 69 5.22 -3.68 9.30
C LEU A 69 5.29 -5.00 10.04
N ARG A 70 6.50 -5.44 10.38
CA ARG A 70 6.68 -6.62 11.23
C ARG A 70 6.33 -6.27 12.68
N VAL A 71 5.47 -7.06 13.29
CA VAL A 71 5.09 -6.92 14.70
C VAL A 71 6.19 -7.54 15.56
N GLN A 72 6.74 -6.74 16.47
CA GLN A 72 7.69 -7.20 17.49
C GLN A 72 6.97 -7.26 18.83
N GLY A 73 6.79 -8.47 19.36
CA GLY A 73 6.03 -8.70 20.60
C GLY A 73 4.52 -8.86 20.37
N GLU A 74 3.73 -8.48 21.37
CA GLU A 74 2.28 -8.66 21.33
C GLU A 74 1.57 -7.39 20.85
N LEU A 75 0.70 -7.56 19.86
CA LEU A 75 -0.20 -6.50 19.39
C LEU A 75 -1.41 -6.40 20.33
N PRO A 76 -1.82 -5.18 20.74
CA PRO A 76 -3.05 -5.03 21.51
C PRO A 76 -4.25 -5.64 20.77
N ALA A 77 -5.06 -6.41 21.50
CA ALA A 77 -6.26 -7.01 20.94
C ALA A 77 -7.19 -5.92 20.33
N GLY A 78 -7.77 -6.21 19.17
CA GLY A 78 -8.70 -5.31 18.52
C GLY A 78 -8.06 -4.12 17.80
N LEU A 79 -6.72 -4.03 17.67
CA LEU A 79 -6.04 -2.86 17.11
C LEU A 79 -6.45 -2.58 15.66
N ALA A 80 -6.45 -3.63 14.82
CA ALA A 80 -6.82 -3.54 13.41
C ALA A 80 -8.31 -3.17 13.24
N GLU A 81 -9.17 -3.73 14.08
CA GLU A 81 -10.61 -3.48 14.09
C GLU A 81 -10.90 -2.02 14.45
N ARG A 82 -10.23 -1.46 15.46
CA ARG A 82 -10.37 -0.04 15.83
C ARG A 82 -9.99 0.87 14.66
N TRP A 83 -8.86 0.60 14.00
CA TRP A 83 -8.46 1.34 12.80
C TRP A 83 -9.53 1.27 11.71
N ASN A 84 -10.01 0.07 11.39
CA ASN A 84 -10.99 -0.16 10.33
C ASN A 84 -12.37 0.45 10.61
N VAL A 85 -12.73 0.66 11.88
CA VAL A 85 -13.94 1.40 12.26
C VAL A 85 -13.76 2.91 12.04
N GLU A 86 -12.58 3.45 12.34
CA GLU A 86 -12.28 4.88 12.24
C GLU A 86 -11.99 5.34 10.80
N LYS A 87 -11.33 4.50 10.00
CA LYS A 87 -10.82 4.85 8.67
C LYS A 87 -11.65 4.18 7.59
N ARG A 88 -11.94 4.94 6.53
CA ARG A 88 -12.73 4.47 5.37
C ARG A 88 -11.89 4.19 4.12
N PHE A 89 -10.67 4.73 4.08
CA PHE A 89 -9.84 4.73 2.88
C PHE A 89 -8.75 3.66 2.91
N ALA A 90 -8.30 3.25 4.09
CA ALA A 90 -7.32 2.18 4.21
C ALA A 90 -7.77 1.11 5.20
N ARG A 91 -7.46 -0.14 4.85
CA ARG A 91 -7.74 -1.33 5.64
C ARG A 91 -6.48 -1.80 6.33
N LEU A 92 -6.57 -2.09 7.62
CA LEU A 92 -5.50 -2.67 8.43
C LEU A 92 -5.83 -4.12 8.71
N THR A 93 -4.88 -5.02 8.43
CA THR A 93 -5.02 -6.46 8.67
C THR A 93 -3.79 -7.02 9.37
N VAL A 94 -3.98 -8.08 10.14
CA VAL A 94 -2.88 -8.85 10.74
C VAL A 94 -2.72 -10.13 9.92
N GLN A 95 -1.55 -10.35 9.35
CA GLN A 95 -1.19 -11.49 8.52
C GLN A 95 0.06 -12.13 9.12
N GLY A 96 -0.12 -13.24 9.86
CA GLY A 96 0.99 -13.86 10.60
C GLY A 96 1.65 -12.86 11.57
N ALA A 97 2.95 -12.62 11.37
CA ALA A 97 3.73 -11.65 12.14
C ALA A 97 3.71 -10.22 11.57
N PHE A 98 2.91 -9.95 10.54
CA PHE A 98 2.85 -8.67 9.87
C PHE A 98 1.54 -7.93 10.14
N LEU A 99 1.67 -6.62 10.29
CA LEU A 99 0.57 -5.68 10.29
C LEU A 99 0.59 -4.95 8.94
N VAL A 100 -0.43 -5.17 8.12
CA VAL A 100 -0.48 -4.72 6.74
C VAL A 100 -1.58 -3.67 6.58
N LEU A 101 -1.17 -2.46 6.21
CA LEU A 101 -2.06 -1.35 5.85
C LEU A 101 -2.19 -1.28 4.33
N GLU A 102 -3.41 -1.26 3.82
CA GLU A 102 -3.68 -1.26 2.38
C GLU A 102 -4.69 -0.18 1.98
N LEU A 103 -4.45 0.46 0.84
CA LEU A 103 -5.36 1.37 0.16
C LEU A 103 -5.52 0.89 -1.28
N ASP A 104 -6.74 0.52 -1.66
CA ASP A 104 -7.09 0.12 -3.02
C ASP A 104 -7.48 1.34 -3.85
N VAL A 105 -6.94 1.42 -5.07
CA VAL A 105 -7.14 2.53 -5.99
C VAL A 105 -7.69 2.01 -7.31
N ILE A 106 -8.92 2.37 -7.63
CA ILE A 106 -9.60 1.94 -8.85
C ILE A 106 -9.53 3.07 -9.89
N VAL A 107 -9.05 2.75 -11.08
CA VAL A 107 -9.02 3.67 -12.24
C VAL A 107 -10.10 3.34 -13.28
N ALA A 108 -10.68 2.14 -13.19
CA ALA A 108 -11.79 1.72 -14.04
C ALA A 108 -12.95 2.74 -14.00
N GLY A 109 -13.47 3.08 -15.19
CA GLY A 109 -14.54 4.05 -15.35
C GLY A 109 -14.08 5.49 -15.63
N GLY A 110 -12.77 5.74 -15.63
CA GLY A 110 -12.20 7.01 -16.07
C GLY A 110 -11.93 7.96 -14.92
N VAL A 111 -10.65 8.13 -14.59
CA VAL A 111 -10.18 9.09 -13.59
C VAL A 111 -9.28 10.14 -14.22
N SER A 112 -9.14 11.29 -13.56
CA SER A 112 -8.15 12.29 -13.99
C SER A 112 -6.76 11.96 -13.44
N GLU A 113 -5.71 12.52 -14.03
CA GLU A 113 -4.36 12.43 -13.45
C GLU A 113 -4.29 13.04 -12.04
N ASN A 114 -5.02 14.13 -11.80
CA ASN A 114 -5.15 14.74 -10.48
C ASN A 114 -5.73 13.77 -9.43
N TYR A 115 -6.56 12.81 -9.83
CA TYR A 115 -7.07 11.78 -8.91
C TYR A 115 -5.94 10.85 -8.44
N LEU A 116 -5.00 10.48 -9.33
CA LEU A 116 -3.87 9.63 -8.96
C LEU A 116 -2.91 10.36 -8.01
N LEU A 117 -2.63 11.64 -8.30
CA LEU A 117 -1.85 12.50 -7.41
C LEU A 117 -2.54 12.69 -6.05
N ALA A 118 -3.84 12.98 -6.04
CA ALA A 118 -4.60 13.12 -4.79
C ALA A 118 -4.64 11.83 -3.96
N THR A 119 -4.72 10.68 -4.62
CA THR A 119 -4.68 9.37 -3.93
C THR A 119 -3.30 9.10 -3.34
N THR A 120 -2.25 9.53 -4.03
CA THR A 120 -0.87 9.46 -3.54
C THR A 120 -0.66 10.36 -2.31
N GLU A 121 -1.18 11.59 -2.33
CA GLU A 121 -1.17 12.48 -1.16
C GLU A 121 -1.99 11.92 0.01
N LEU A 122 -3.13 11.30 -0.28
CA LEU A 122 -3.97 10.64 0.72
C LEU A 122 -3.21 9.49 1.39
N TRP A 123 -2.46 8.71 0.63
CA TRP A 123 -1.62 7.63 1.14
C TRP A 123 -0.58 8.15 2.14
N ASP A 124 0.12 9.24 1.83
CA ASP A 124 1.08 9.85 2.75
C ASP A 124 0.45 10.28 4.08
N ARG A 125 -0.74 10.89 4.03
CA ARG A 125 -1.47 11.30 5.24
C ARG A 125 -1.90 10.07 6.04
N LEU A 126 -2.38 9.02 5.37
CA LEU A 126 -2.77 7.77 6.02
C LEU A 126 -1.58 7.07 6.67
N LEU A 127 -0.40 7.05 6.04
CA LEU A 127 0.83 6.52 6.65
C LEU A 127 1.22 7.30 7.90
N GLN A 128 1.17 8.63 7.86
CA GLN A 128 1.46 9.46 9.02
C GLN A 128 0.49 9.18 10.17
N GLU A 129 -0.81 9.16 9.88
CA GLU A 129 -1.85 8.86 10.86
C GLU A 129 -1.71 7.44 11.42
N PHE A 130 -1.35 6.47 10.58
CA PHE A 130 -1.11 5.09 10.97
C PHE A 130 0.05 4.99 11.96
N LEU A 131 1.19 5.64 11.68
CA LEU A 131 2.33 5.64 12.59
C LEU A 131 2.01 6.33 13.92
N LEU A 132 1.24 7.42 13.90
CA LEU A 132 0.79 8.08 15.12
C LEU A 132 -0.17 7.19 15.92
N PHE A 133 -1.09 6.50 15.25
CA PHE A 133 -2.01 5.54 15.84
C PHE A 133 -1.25 4.39 16.51
N LEU A 134 -0.25 3.82 15.84
CA LEU A 134 0.60 2.77 16.42
C LEU A 134 1.33 3.27 17.67
N ARG A 135 1.95 4.45 17.64
CA ARG A 135 2.64 5.02 18.81
C ARG A 135 1.70 5.25 19.99
N ALA A 136 0.48 5.74 19.73
CA ALA A 136 -0.52 5.98 20.77
C ALA A 136 -1.04 4.68 21.41
N ASN A 137 -1.00 3.57 20.66
CA ASN A 137 -1.46 2.26 21.10
C ASN A 137 -0.30 1.31 21.51
N ALA A 138 0.95 1.76 21.39
CA ALA A 138 2.11 0.97 21.78
C ALA A 138 2.27 0.99 23.31
N THR A 139 2.50 -0.19 23.90
CA THR A 139 2.88 -0.28 25.31
C THR A 139 4.28 0.32 25.50
N PRO A 140 4.52 1.20 26.49
CA PRO A 140 5.84 1.77 26.73
C PRO A 140 6.83 0.65 27.09
N GLY A 141 7.75 0.34 26.15
CA GLY A 141 8.77 -0.71 26.30
C GLY A 141 9.16 -1.46 25.02
N ALA A 142 8.39 -1.34 23.92
CA ALA A 142 8.63 -2.08 22.67
C ALA A 142 9.28 -1.27 21.53
N GLY A 143 9.69 -0.03 21.80
CA GLY A 143 10.05 0.94 20.76
C GLY A 143 11.54 1.14 20.59
N GLU A 144 12.18 0.31 19.77
CA GLU A 144 13.42 0.65 19.06
C GLU A 144 13.48 -0.22 17.79
N GLU A 145 13.67 0.43 16.63
CA GLU A 145 13.86 -0.16 15.29
C GLU A 145 12.61 -0.39 14.39
N ALA A 146 11.97 0.71 13.97
CA ALA A 146 11.08 0.72 12.80
C ALA A 146 11.87 0.81 11.46
N GLY A 147 12.91 -0.02 11.29
CA GLY A 147 13.89 0.12 10.20
C GLY A 147 13.91 -0.98 9.12
N GLN A 148 13.12 -2.06 9.26
CA GLN A 148 13.22 -3.24 8.38
C GLN A 148 11.99 -3.42 7.45
N SER A 149 11.46 -2.31 6.91
CA SER A 149 10.22 -2.34 6.12
C SER A 149 10.36 -2.98 4.74
N GLN A 150 11.56 -3.10 4.17
CA GLN A 150 11.74 -3.63 2.81
C GLN A 150 11.79 -5.17 2.76
N GLU A 151 12.44 -5.83 3.72
CA GLU A 151 12.39 -7.30 3.86
C GLU A 151 11.00 -7.77 4.29
N SER A 152 10.33 -7.02 5.18
CA SER A 152 8.98 -7.35 5.64
C SER A 152 7.91 -7.29 4.55
N LEU A 153 8.09 -6.43 3.53
CA LEU A 153 7.19 -6.38 2.38
C LEU A 153 7.29 -7.66 1.53
N SER A 154 8.48 -8.22 1.34
CA SER A 154 8.66 -9.46 0.57
C SER A 154 8.13 -10.69 1.32
N GLU A 155 8.36 -10.76 2.63
CA GLU A 155 7.88 -11.87 3.47
C GLU A 155 6.35 -11.86 3.62
N ALA A 156 5.74 -10.69 3.90
CA ALA A 156 4.28 -10.57 4.00
C ALA A 156 3.58 -10.95 2.68
N GLN A 157 4.19 -10.63 1.54
CA GLN A 157 3.67 -11.00 0.22
C GLN A 157 3.77 -12.49 -0.06
N ALA A 158 4.85 -13.15 0.36
CA ALA A 158 4.98 -14.60 0.26
C ALA A 158 3.96 -15.34 1.14
N GLU A 159 3.68 -14.82 2.34
CA GLU A 159 2.71 -15.42 3.28
C GLU A 159 1.26 -15.24 2.78
N SER A 160 0.89 -14.06 2.27
CA SER A 160 -0.43 -13.81 1.66
C SER A 160 -0.69 -14.66 0.41
N ALA A 161 0.34 -14.95 -0.39
CA ALA A 161 0.22 -15.82 -1.57
C ALA A 161 0.14 -17.32 -1.21
N ALA A 162 0.52 -17.70 0.02
CA ALA A 162 0.59 -19.08 0.48
C ALA A 162 -0.68 -19.57 1.20
N GLU A 163 -1.65 -18.71 1.51
CA GLU A 163 -2.97 -19.13 2.01
C GLU A 163 -3.86 -19.55 0.82
N PRO A 164 -4.12 -20.85 0.60
CA PRO A 164 -5.09 -21.27 -0.40
C PRO A 164 -6.47 -21.05 0.18
N THR A 165 -7.28 -20.22 -0.49
CA THR A 165 -8.72 -20.06 -0.25
C THR A 165 -9.39 -21.44 -0.22
N THR A 166 -9.59 -21.98 0.97
CA THR A 166 -10.45 -23.14 1.18
C THR A 166 -11.79 -22.60 1.63
N HIS A 167 -12.71 -22.42 0.68
CA HIS A 167 -14.14 -22.44 0.96
C HIS A 167 -14.95 -22.82 -0.27
#